data_AF-A0A2H3JCS0-F1
#
_entry.id   AF-A0A2H3JCS0-F1
#
_cell.length_a   1.000
_cell.length_b   1.000
_cell.length_c   1.000
_cell.angle_alpha   90.00
_cell.angle_beta   90.00
_cell.angle_gamma   90.00
#
_symmetry.space_group_name_H-M   'P 1'
#
loop_
_entity.id
_entity.type
_entity.pdbx_description
1 polymer ?
#
loop_
_entity_poly.entity_id
_entity_poly.type
_entity_poly.pdbx_seq_one_letter_code
_entity_poly.pdbx_strand_id
1 'polypeptide(L)'
;MKPSQQWKLIPAEKGYIVQNTKPASSGQLYMTMRGLGSGEQVVATPYAATWDIQPDFCCDGAVRFCWPTTDFALDLDGGNSDPMTKVQVYHFTRNWANQQWRLLCHETSPEPLRFTQSTPDTLPGHTVSSSVLVSEDSDFRTTVTTTITRTPRFSTGSDSSSTFLPETPTASRFGE
;
A
#
# COMPACT_ATOMS: atom_id res chain seq x y z
N MET A 1 -17.78 2.92 -13.39
CA MET A 1 -16.93 4.13 -13.25
C MET A 1 -15.90 4.15 -14.36
N LYS A 2 -15.44 5.33 -14.81
CA LYS A 2 -14.34 5.40 -15.79
C LYS A 2 -13.03 4.99 -15.08
N PRO A 3 -12.12 4.25 -15.75
CA PRO A 3 -10.86 3.84 -15.12
C PRO A 3 -10.02 5.00 -14.58
N SER A 4 -10.13 6.20 -15.16
CA SER A 4 -9.42 7.41 -14.72
C SER A 4 -9.90 7.96 -13.37
N GLN A 5 -10.97 7.42 -12.80
CA GLN A 5 -11.54 7.81 -11.50
C GLN A 5 -11.37 6.71 -10.44
N GLN A 6 -10.65 5.64 -10.78
CA GLN A 6 -10.37 4.54 -9.87
C GLN A 6 -8.96 4.72 -9.29
N TRP A 7 -8.87 4.55 -7.98
CA TRP A 7 -7.65 4.73 -7.22
C TRP A 7 -7.44 3.55 -6.29
N LYS A 8 -6.20 3.11 -6.14
CA LYS A 8 -5.76 2.10 -5.19
C LYS A 8 -5.06 2.78 -4.03
N LEU A 9 -5.48 2.48 -2.82
CA LEU A 9 -4.78 2.88 -1.60
C LEU A 9 -3.77 1.79 -1.24
N ILE A 10 -2.49 2.16 -1.22
CA ILE A 10 -1.40 1.26 -0.80
C ILE A 10 -0.93 1.70 0.59
N PRO A 11 -0.99 0.83 1.62
CA PRO A 11 -0.44 1.14 2.93
C PRO A 11 1.05 1.49 2.84
N ALA A 12 1.45 2.57 3.51
CA ALA A 12 2.84 2.95 3.72
C ALA A 12 3.14 2.99 5.23
N GLU A 13 4.40 3.22 5.61
CA GLU A 13 4.79 3.30 7.03
C GLU A 13 3.98 4.35 7.79
N LYS A 14 3.69 5.50 7.15
CA LYS A 14 2.96 6.63 7.75
C LYS A 14 1.87 7.14 6.80
N GLY A 15 0.77 6.40 6.70
CA GLY A 15 -0.38 6.74 5.86
C GLY A 15 -0.50 5.87 4.62
N TYR A 16 -0.95 6.46 3.51
CA TYR A 16 -1.25 5.74 2.27
C TYR A 16 -0.68 6.42 1.04
N ILE A 17 -0.21 5.62 0.09
CA ILE A 17 0.06 6.07 -1.27
C ILE A 17 -1.22 5.88 -2.08
N VAL A 18 -1.63 6.91 -2.82
CA VAL A 18 -2.85 6.90 -3.64
C VAL A 18 -2.46 6.76 -5.11
N GLN A 19 -2.63 5.56 -5.66
CA GLN A 19 -2.19 5.17 -7.00
C GLN A 19 -3.38 5.15 -7.97
N ASN A 20 -3.24 5.71 -9.18
CA ASN A 20 -4.27 5.58 -10.21
C ASN A 20 -4.32 4.12 -10.71
N THR A 21 -5.49 3.51 -10.87
CA THR A 21 -5.55 2.11 -11.34
C THR A 21 -5.23 1.95 -12.83
N LYS A 22 -5.40 3.02 -13.63
CA LYS A 22 -5.05 3.01 -15.04
C LYS A 22 -3.64 3.57 -15.23
N PRO A 23 -2.65 2.77 -15.64
CA PRO A 23 -1.34 3.29 -15.97
C PRO A 23 -1.43 4.23 -17.17
N ALA A 24 -0.60 5.28 -17.15
CA ALA A 24 -0.38 6.14 -18.31
C ALA A 24 0.69 5.52 -19.23
N SER A 25 0.86 6.08 -20.43
CA SER A 25 1.98 5.72 -21.31
C SER A 25 3.34 5.96 -20.67
N SER A 26 3.42 6.92 -19.75
CA SER A 26 4.61 7.23 -18.94
C SER A 26 4.80 6.31 -17.73
N GLY A 27 3.94 5.29 -17.57
CA GLY A 27 3.97 4.37 -16.45
C GLY A 27 2.92 4.68 -15.38
N GLN A 28 3.22 4.24 -14.16
CA GLN A 28 2.30 4.37 -13.04
C GLN A 28 2.18 5.82 -12.57
N LEU A 29 0.96 6.27 -12.29
CA LEU A 29 0.70 7.59 -11.72
C LEU A 29 0.17 7.49 -10.29
N TYR A 30 0.54 8.49 -9.49
CA TYR A 30 0.20 8.65 -8.09
C TYR A 30 -0.32 10.06 -7.83
N MET A 31 -1.27 10.18 -6.91
CA MET A 31 -1.79 11.47 -6.46
C MET A 31 -0.74 12.17 -5.60
N THR A 32 -0.39 13.40 -5.97
CA THR A 32 0.53 14.26 -5.24
C THR A 32 0.14 15.72 -5.41
N MET A 33 0.74 16.62 -4.65
CA MET A 33 0.60 18.07 -4.87
C MET A 33 1.72 18.60 -5.76
N ARG A 34 1.40 19.63 -6.55
CA ARG A 34 2.38 20.25 -7.45
C ARG A 34 3.44 21.07 -6.71
N GLY A 35 3.08 21.72 -5.61
CA GLY A 35 3.96 22.55 -4.78
C GLY A 35 3.38 22.72 -3.38
N LEU A 36 4.19 23.23 -2.45
CA LEU A 36 3.80 23.47 -1.04
C LEU A 36 3.08 24.82 -0.90
N GLY A 37 1.78 24.78 -0.59
CA GLY A 37 0.99 25.99 -0.34
C GLY A 37 -0.51 25.72 -0.32
N SER A 38 -1.25 26.65 0.27
CA SER A 38 -2.71 26.64 0.21
C SER A 38 -3.20 26.98 -1.20
N GLY A 39 -4.18 26.23 -1.72
CA GLY A 39 -4.73 26.39 -3.06
C GLY A 39 -3.95 25.67 -4.16
N GLU A 40 -2.86 24.98 -3.79
CA GLU A 40 -2.00 24.25 -4.72
C GLU A 40 -2.71 23.05 -5.36
N GLN A 41 -2.45 22.85 -6.64
CA GLN A 41 -3.17 21.84 -7.41
C GLN A 41 -2.70 20.42 -7.04
N VAL A 42 -3.67 19.53 -6.86
CA VAL A 42 -3.42 18.09 -6.78
C VAL A 42 -3.37 17.50 -8.18
N VAL A 43 -2.31 16.75 -8.45
CA VAL A 43 -1.96 16.23 -9.77
C VAL A 43 -1.60 14.75 -9.69
N ALA A 44 -1.73 14.05 -10.81
CA ALA A 44 -1.25 12.69 -10.97
C ALA A 44 0.16 12.72 -11.59
N THR A 45 1.17 12.18 -10.89
CA THR A 45 2.57 12.17 -11.36
C THR A 45 3.23 10.81 -11.18
N PRO A 46 4.38 10.54 -11.82
CA PRO A 46 5.15 9.32 -11.58
C PRO A 46 5.77 9.22 -10.17
N TYR A 47 5.71 10.27 -9.37
CA TYR A 47 6.31 10.32 -8.04
C TYR A 47 5.26 10.09 -6.97
N ALA A 48 5.43 9.01 -6.21
CA ALA A 48 4.55 8.68 -5.10
C ALA A 48 4.73 9.68 -3.95
N ALA A 49 3.60 10.06 -3.35
CA ALA A 49 3.54 10.78 -2.10
C ALA A 49 2.63 10.03 -1.13
N THR A 50 2.93 10.17 0.16
CA THR A 50 2.10 9.61 1.21
C THR A 50 1.05 10.62 1.64
N TRP A 51 -0.14 10.15 1.97
CA TRP A 51 -1.27 10.93 2.46
C TRP A 51 -1.74 10.35 3.79
N ASP A 52 -2.03 11.23 4.75
CA ASP A 52 -2.66 10.85 6.00
C ASP A 52 -4.17 10.79 5.77
N ILE A 53 -4.74 9.59 5.71
CA ILE A 53 -6.18 9.40 5.52
C ILE A 53 -6.83 9.21 6.88
N GLN A 54 -7.67 10.16 7.27
CA GLN A 54 -8.30 10.20 8.59
C GLN A 54 -9.82 10.07 8.45
N PRO A 55 -10.50 9.27 9.30
CA PRO A 55 -11.96 9.25 9.35
C PRO A 55 -12.50 10.61 9.82
N ASP A 56 -13.58 11.09 9.22
CA ASP A 56 -14.27 12.28 9.66
C ASP A 56 -15.49 11.94 10.52
N PHE A 57 -15.37 12.14 11.83
CA PHE A 57 -16.43 11.80 12.78
C PHE A 57 -17.70 12.65 12.62
N CYS A 58 -17.63 13.78 11.90
CA CYS A 58 -18.80 14.63 11.68
C CYS A 58 -19.75 14.08 10.61
N CYS A 59 -19.29 13.19 9.73
CA CYS A 59 -20.08 12.66 8.62
C CYS A 59 -19.81 11.17 8.43
N ASP A 60 -20.83 10.33 8.62
CA ASP A 60 -20.68 8.88 8.56
C ASP A 60 -20.10 8.41 7.21
N GLY A 61 -19.05 7.60 7.31
CA GLY A 61 -18.30 7.06 6.17
C GLY A 61 -17.48 8.08 5.36
N ALA A 62 -17.35 9.34 5.82
CA ALA A 62 -16.47 10.31 5.18
C ALA A 62 -15.04 10.21 5.74
N VAL A 63 -14.07 10.49 4.88
CA VAL A 63 -12.65 10.58 5.22
C VAL A 63 -12.08 11.91 4.74
N ARG A 64 -10.93 12.27 5.30
CA ARG A 64 -10.11 13.39 4.85
C ARG A 64 -8.74 12.88 4.44
N PHE A 65 -8.24 13.43 3.34
CA PHE A 65 -6.88 13.20 2.88
C PHE A 65 -6.04 14.41 3.29
N CYS A 66 -5.19 14.23 4.27
CA CYS A 66 -4.32 15.29 4.79
C CYS A 66 -2.92 15.14 4.20
N TRP A 67 -2.29 16.26 3.88
CA TRP A 67 -0.90 16.26 3.46
C TRP A 67 0.01 16.10 4.68
N PRO A 68 0.97 15.15 4.67
CA PRO A 68 1.73 14.80 5.86
C PRO A 68 2.42 15.99 6.51
N THR A 69 2.42 16.03 7.84
CA THR A 69 3.11 17.04 8.66
C THR A 69 2.66 18.50 8.44
N THR A 70 1.51 18.71 7.79
CA THR A 70 0.94 20.03 7.55
C THR A 70 -0.52 20.10 7.98
N ASP A 71 -1.07 21.31 7.98
CA ASP A 71 -2.49 21.56 8.18
C ASP A 71 -3.27 21.62 6.86
N PHE A 72 -2.77 21.03 5.78
CA PHE A 72 -3.46 21.01 4.49
C PHE A 72 -4.25 19.72 4.27
N ALA A 73 -5.43 19.86 3.67
CA ALA A 73 -6.30 18.75 3.28
C ALA A 73 -6.72 18.85 1.81
N LEU A 74 -7.02 17.70 1.21
CA LEU A 74 -7.59 17.60 -0.13
C LEU A 74 -8.96 18.29 -0.17
N ASP A 75 -9.10 19.22 -1.10
CA ASP A 75 -10.19 20.17 -1.19
C ASP A 75 -10.71 20.24 -2.64
N LEU A 76 -12.02 20.19 -2.81
CA LEU A 76 -12.68 20.52 -4.07
C LEU A 76 -12.90 22.03 -4.11
N ASP A 77 -12.31 22.72 -5.09
CA ASP A 77 -12.27 24.18 -5.13
C ASP A 77 -13.67 24.80 -5.12
N GLY A 78 -13.96 25.54 -4.05
CA GLY A 78 -15.28 26.14 -3.80
C GLY A 78 -16.43 25.13 -3.62
N GLY A 79 -16.15 23.84 -3.52
CA GLY A 79 -17.17 22.78 -3.50
C GLY A 79 -17.98 22.69 -4.79
N ASN A 80 -17.44 23.18 -5.91
CA ASN A 80 -18.16 23.25 -7.17
C ASN A 80 -18.35 21.85 -7.79
N SER A 81 -19.56 21.57 -8.30
CA SER A 81 -19.91 20.33 -8.99
C SER A 81 -19.66 20.38 -10.51
N ASP A 82 -19.23 21.53 -11.03
CA ASP A 82 -18.90 21.68 -12.45
C ASP A 82 -17.79 20.71 -12.87
N PRO A 83 -17.88 20.12 -14.07
CA PRO A 83 -16.79 19.32 -14.63
C PRO A 83 -15.49 20.14 -14.67
N MET A 84 -14.37 19.46 -14.43
CA MET A 84 -13.04 20.08 -14.39
C MET A 84 -12.82 21.06 -13.22
N THR A 85 -13.72 21.12 -12.23
CA THR A 85 -13.44 21.80 -10.98
C THR A 85 -12.12 21.29 -10.40
N LYS A 86 -11.26 22.25 -10.04
CA LYS A 86 -9.92 21.97 -9.56
C LYS A 86 -10.00 21.20 -8.24
N VAL A 87 -9.22 20.13 -8.13
CA VAL A 87 -8.90 19.51 -6.84
C VAL A 87 -7.58 20.09 -6.38
N GLN A 88 -7.56 20.60 -5.15
CA GLN A 88 -6.44 21.31 -4.56
C GLN A 88 -6.14 20.80 -3.16
N VAL A 89 -5.03 21.25 -2.59
CA VAL A 89 -4.85 21.22 -1.13
C VAL A 89 -5.19 22.58 -0.57
N TYR A 90 -5.88 22.62 0.57
CA TYR A 90 -6.26 23.87 1.24
C TYR A 90 -6.18 23.70 2.76
N HIS A 91 -6.16 24.80 3.51
CA HIS A 91 -6.15 24.73 4.98
C HIS A 91 -7.30 23.86 5.49
N PHE A 92 -6.94 22.90 6.33
CA PHE A 92 -7.84 21.96 6.95
C PHE A 92 -8.90 22.71 7.74
N THR A 93 -10.16 22.45 7.43
CA THR A 93 -11.29 22.99 8.16
C THR A 93 -12.31 21.89 8.47
N ARG A 94 -12.52 21.63 9.77
CA ARG A 94 -13.33 20.49 10.26
C ARG A 94 -14.79 20.48 9.78
N ASN A 95 -15.35 21.61 9.36
CA ASN A 95 -16.76 21.70 8.98
C ASN A 95 -16.95 21.97 7.48
N TRP A 96 -15.90 21.84 6.67
CA TRP A 96 -15.96 22.12 5.25
C TRP A 96 -16.24 20.85 4.45
N ALA A 97 -17.44 20.78 3.88
CA ALA A 97 -17.92 19.62 3.13
C ALA A 97 -17.08 19.35 1.87
N ASN A 98 -16.46 20.38 1.29
CA ASN A 98 -15.58 20.25 0.14
C ASN A 98 -14.22 19.60 0.46
N GLN A 99 -13.94 19.31 1.74
CA GLN A 99 -12.78 18.53 2.19
C GLN A 99 -13.17 17.12 2.66
N GLN A 100 -14.44 16.75 2.54
CA GLN A 100 -14.96 15.45 2.96
C GLN A 100 -15.11 14.55 1.73
N TRP A 101 -14.50 13.37 1.81
CA TRP A 101 -14.45 12.43 0.70
C TRP A 101 -15.07 11.11 1.11
N ARG A 102 -15.93 10.55 0.25
CA ARG A 102 -16.44 9.19 0.44
C ARG A 102 -15.69 8.24 -0.48
N LEU A 103 -15.10 7.22 0.12
CA LEU A 103 -14.48 6.13 -0.63
C LEU A 103 -15.54 5.12 -1.05
N LEU A 104 -15.68 4.89 -2.35
CA LEU A 104 -16.55 3.86 -2.88
C LEU A 104 -15.71 2.65 -3.27
N CYS A 105 -15.93 1.52 -2.60
CA CYS A 105 -15.28 0.27 -2.98
C CYS A 105 -15.70 -0.09 -4.42
N HIS A 106 -14.71 -0.25 -5.29
CA HIS A 106 -14.95 -0.84 -6.59
C HIS A 106 -14.70 -2.34 -6.47
N GLU A 107 -15.77 -3.13 -6.56
CA GLU A 107 -15.66 -4.59 -6.66
C GLU A 107 -14.99 -4.93 -7.99
N THR A 108 -13.66 -5.05 -7.97
CA THR A 108 -12.97 -5.84 -8.98
C THR A 108 -13.38 -7.29 -8.73
N SER A 109 -14.28 -7.79 -9.58
CA SER A 109 -14.62 -9.21 -9.64
C SER A 109 -13.35 -10.03 -9.46
N PRO A 110 -13.30 -11.00 -8.52
CA PRO A 110 -12.12 -11.81 -8.32
C PRO A 110 -11.87 -12.55 -9.63
N GLU A 111 -10.86 -12.10 -10.39
CA GLU A 111 -10.38 -12.91 -11.51
C GLU A 111 -10.02 -14.26 -10.90
N PRO A 112 -10.61 -15.37 -11.38
CA PRO A 112 -10.31 -16.68 -10.83
C PRO A 112 -8.81 -16.87 -10.97
N LEU A 113 -8.11 -17.02 -9.84
CA LEU A 113 -6.69 -17.28 -9.78
C LEU A 113 -6.39 -18.46 -10.71
N ARG A 114 -5.95 -18.18 -11.93
CA ARG A 114 -5.34 -19.19 -12.78
C ARG A 114 -4.00 -19.47 -12.13
N PHE A 115 -3.97 -20.50 -11.29
CA PHE A 115 -2.74 -21.16 -10.91
C PHE A 115 -2.12 -21.72 -12.19
N THR A 116 -1.34 -20.91 -12.89
CA THR A 116 -0.30 -21.43 -13.78
C THR A 116 0.69 -22.13 -12.86
N GLN A 117 0.55 -23.46 -12.76
CA GLN A 117 1.62 -24.33 -12.30
C GLN A 117 2.84 -24.02 -13.17
N SER A 118 3.75 -23.21 -12.67
CA SER A 118 5.08 -23.06 -13.23
C SER A 118 5.74 -24.42 -13.14
N THR A 119 5.88 -25.09 -14.28
CA THR A 119 6.71 -26.29 -14.39
C THR A 119 8.12 -25.88 -14.00
N PRO A 120 8.73 -26.47 -12.96
CA PRO A 120 10.10 -26.14 -12.60
C PRO A 120 11.01 -26.60 -13.73
N ASP A 121 11.50 -25.66 -14.53
CA ASP A 121 12.65 -25.88 -15.41
C ASP A 121 13.83 -26.26 -14.52
N THR A 122 14.11 -27.55 -14.52
CA THR A 122 15.08 -28.19 -13.65
C THR A 122 16.46 -27.85 -14.15
N LEU A 123 17.08 -26.81 -13.60
CA LEU A 123 18.53 -26.70 -13.56
C LEU A 123 19.03 -27.40 -12.27
N PRO A 124 19.93 -28.39 -12.36
CA PRO A 124 20.39 -29.13 -11.20
C PRO A 124 21.32 -28.24 -10.35
N GLY A 125 20.85 -27.79 -9.18
CA GLY A 125 21.73 -27.14 -8.20
C GLY A 125 21.06 -26.37 -7.07
N HIS A 126 19.81 -25.93 -7.20
CA HIS A 126 19.15 -25.11 -6.18
C HIS A 126 17.72 -25.59 -5.90
N THR A 127 17.53 -26.26 -4.75
CA THR A 127 16.21 -26.64 -4.26
C THR A 127 15.65 -25.49 -3.41
N VAL A 128 14.82 -24.64 -4.01
CA VAL A 128 14.00 -23.68 -3.29
C VAL A 128 12.63 -24.31 -3.05
N SER A 129 12.22 -24.44 -1.79
CA SER A 129 10.89 -24.92 -1.41
C SER A 129 10.09 -23.75 -0.85
N SER A 130 8.95 -23.45 -1.48
CA SER A 130 8.02 -22.44 -1.02
C SER A 130 6.71 -23.12 -0.66
N SER A 131 6.19 -22.85 0.53
CA SER A 131 4.85 -23.28 0.95
C SER A 131 4.03 -22.05 1.32
N VAL A 132 2.76 -22.06 0.90
CA VAL A 132 1.80 -21.00 1.21
C VAL A 132 0.73 -21.61 2.11
N LEU A 133 0.58 -21.06 3.31
CA LEU A 133 -0.51 -21.41 4.22
C LEU A 133 -1.58 -20.33 4.08
N VAL A 134 -2.76 -20.75 3.62
CA VAL A 134 -3.94 -19.89 3.53
C VAL A 134 -4.88 -20.30 4.66
N SER A 135 -5.17 -19.36 5.56
CA SER A 135 -6.20 -19.51 6.59
C SER A 135 -7.38 -18.62 6.20
N GLU A 136 -8.55 -19.21 6.05
CA GLU A 136 -9.80 -18.49 5.83
C GLU A 136 -10.58 -18.49 7.15
N ASP A 137 -10.75 -17.32 7.73
CA ASP A 137 -11.68 -17.07 8.84
C ASP A 137 -12.90 -16.32 8.29
N SER A 138 -14.07 -16.45 8.91
CA SER A 138 -15.36 -15.99 8.36
C SER A 138 -15.41 -14.51 8.01
N ASP A 139 -14.51 -13.70 8.60
CA ASP A 139 -14.54 -12.25 8.51
C ASP A 139 -13.23 -11.65 7.96
N PHE A 140 -12.19 -12.45 7.72
CA PHE A 140 -10.95 -11.99 7.09
C PHE A 140 -10.14 -13.14 6.47
N ARG A 141 -9.45 -12.83 5.36
CA ARG A 141 -8.55 -13.76 4.68
C ARG A 141 -7.10 -13.39 4.95
N THR A 142 -6.39 -14.23 5.67
CA THR A 142 -4.95 -14.04 5.93
C THR A 142 -4.14 -15.00 5.07
N THR A 143 -3.28 -14.46 4.21
CA THR A 143 -2.36 -15.26 3.39
C THR A 143 -0.95 -15.13 3.96
N VAL A 144 -0.37 -16.24 4.41
CA VAL A 144 1.02 -16.29 4.90
C VAL A 144 1.87 -17.02 3.87
N THR A 145 2.82 -16.30 3.27
CA THR A 145 3.80 -16.85 2.32
C THR A 145 5.13 -17.07 3.03
N THR A 146 5.56 -18.33 3.13
CA THR A 146 6.85 -18.68 3.73
C THR A 146 7.80 -19.16 2.64
N THR A 147 8.84 -18.38 2.36
CA THR A 147 9.89 -18.74 1.39
C THR A 147 11.11 -19.26 2.13
N ILE A 148 11.45 -20.55 1.95
CA ILE A 148 12.64 -21.16 2.54
C ILE A 148 13.72 -21.32 1.46
N THR A 149 14.77 -20.51 1.55
CA THR A 149 15.93 -20.63 0.66
C THR A 149 16.99 -21.50 1.34
N ARG A 150 17.23 -22.71 0.83
CA ARG A 150 18.35 -23.56 1.26
C ARG A 150 19.54 -23.35 0.31
N THR A 151 20.63 -22.79 0.83
CA THR A 151 21.89 -22.67 0.09
C THR A 151 22.76 -23.91 0.35
N PRO A 152 23.20 -24.67 -0.68
CA PRO A 152 24.13 -25.76 -0.48
C PRO A 152 25.48 -25.21 -0.01
N ARG A 153 25.99 -25.69 1.13
CA ARG A 153 27.38 -25.44 1.54
C ARG A 153 28.27 -26.44 0.81
N PHE A 154 29.11 -25.95 -0.10
CA PHE A 154 30.20 -26.76 -0.65
C PHE A 154 31.26 -26.93 0.45
N SER A 155 31.37 -28.13 1.00
CA SER A 155 32.44 -28.49 1.92
C SER A 155 33.73 -28.72 1.12
N THR A 156 34.54 -27.68 0.92
CA THR A 156 35.95 -27.88 0.63
C THR A 156 36.61 -28.31 1.94
N GLY A 157 37.00 -29.58 2.01
CA GLY A 157 37.61 -30.16 3.20
C GLY A 157 38.86 -29.40 3.63
N SER A 158 38.86 -28.97 4.88
CA SER A 158 40.05 -28.81 5.71
C SER A 158 39.57 -28.78 7.16
N ASP A 159 39.94 -29.83 7.88
CA ASP A 159 39.65 -30.03 9.30
C ASP A 159 40.12 -28.83 10.13
N SER A 160 39.21 -28.25 10.91
CA SER A 160 39.53 -27.69 12.23
C SER A 160 38.26 -27.71 13.07
N SER A 161 38.27 -28.52 14.11
CA SER A 161 37.21 -28.65 15.11
C SER A 161 36.88 -27.29 15.75
N SER A 162 35.64 -26.83 15.56
CA SER A 162 35.06 -25.75 16.36
C SER A 162 33.64 -26.14 16.77
N THR A 163 33.48 -26.37 18.08
CA THR A 163 32.21 -26.70 18.72
C THR A 163 31.35 -25.44 18.78
N PHE A 164 30.30 -25.37 17.97
CA PHE A 164 29.29 -24.32 18.08
C PHE A 164 28.18 -24.78 19.03
N LEU A 165 27.99 -24.03 20.12
CA LEU A 165 26.80 -24.13 20.97
C LEU A 165 25.65 -23.34 20.34
N PRO A 166 24.39 -23.81 20.44
CA PRO A 166 23.23 -23.04 20.02
C PRO A 166 22.96 -21.90 21.02
N GLU A 167 22.88 -20.67 20.54
CA GLU A 167 22.36 -19.54 21.32
C GLU A 167 20.84 -19.66 21.46
N THR A 168 20.38 -19.69 22.71
CA THR A 168 18.96 -19.70 23.07
C THR A 168 18.36 -18.30 22.88
N PRO A 169 17.21 -18.15 22.21
CA PRO A 169 16.56 -16.86 22.08
C PRO A 169 16.02 -16.39 23.44
N THR A 170 16.41 -15.17 23.84
CA THR A 170 15.91 -14.51 25.04
C THR A 170 14.56 -13.86 24.74
N ALA A 171 13.50 -14.31 25.40
CA ALA A 171 12.19 -13.67 25.35
C ALA A 171 12.18 -12.43 26.26
N SER A 172 12.14 -11.24 25.67
CA SER A 172 11.90 -10.00 26.41
C SER A 172 10.41 -9.85 26.71
N ARG A 173 10.06 -9.91 28.00
CA ARG A 173 8.73 -9.65 28.55
C ARG A 173 8.63 -8.15 28.86
N PHE A 174 7.76 -7.42 28.15
CA PHE A 174 7.38 -6.07 28.57
C PHE A 174 6.31 -6.17 29.66
N GLY A 175 6.56 -5.50 30.78
CA GLY A 175 5.64 -5.36 31.90
C GLY A 175 4.75 -4.13 31.75
N GLU A 176 3.55 -4.31 32.29
CA GLU A 176 2.50 -3.38 32.81
C GLU A 176 2.44 -1.93 32.31
#